data_AF-A0A177ILS2-F1
#
_entry.id   AF-A0A177ILS2-F1
#
_cell.length_a   1.000
_cell.length_b   1.000
_cell.length_c   1.000
_cell.angle_alpha   90.00
_cell.angle_beta   90.00
_cell.angle_gamma   90.00
#
_symmetry.space_group_name_H-M   'P 1'
#
loop_
_entity.id
_entity.type
_entity.pdbx_description
1 polymer ?
#
loop_
_entity_poly.entity_id
_entity_poly.type
_entity_poly.pdbx_seq_one_letter_code
_entity_poly.pdbx_strand_id
1 'polypeptide(L)'
;MFEFRVYSPQTDETFLSGRALSRSQAWEKASFFILNDPRWKESPGVVSNVVDAYKNSEYLQYSTLDFGYFGPGSQPVALDLVEISSTN
;
A
#
# COMPACT_ATOMS: atom_id res chain seq x y z
N MET A 1 -16.88 -4.78 0.13
CA MET A 1 -16.35 -3.62 -0.64
C MET A 1 -15.01 -3.26 -0.01
N PHE A 2 -14.06 -2.64 -0.71
CA PHE A 2 -12.75 -2.33 -0.11
C PHE A 2 -12.46 -0.82 -0.10
N GLU A 3 -11.80 -0.39 0.97
CA GLU A 3 -11.09 0.88 1.06
C GLU A 3 -9.59 0.60 1.13
N PHE A 4 -8.79 1.53 0.60
CA PHE A 4 -7.34 1.47 0.74
C PHE A 4 -6.77 2.81 1.17
N ARG A 5 -5.62 2.76 1.83
CA ARG A 5 -4.85 3.91 2.27
C ARG A 5 -3.36 3.63 2.09
N VAL A 6 -2.68 4.45 1.30
CA VAL A 6 -1.22 4.51 1.23
C VAL A 6 -0.77 5.65 2.13
N TYR A 7 0.09 5.36 3.10
CA TYR A 7 0.47 6.33 4.14
C TYR A 7 1.90 6.14 4.62
N SER A 8 2.41 7.15 5.32
CA SER A 8 3.66 7.06 6.08
C SER A 8 3.39 6.40 7.43
N PRO A 9 3.97 5.23 7.73
CA PRO A 9 3.80 4.61 9.05
C PRO A 9 4.49 5.41 10.18
N GLN A 10 5.38 6.35 9.86
CA GLN A 10 6.06 7.18 10.85
C GLN A 10 5.26 8.42 11.25
N THR A 11 4.60 9.05 10.30
CA THR A 11 3.89 10.33 10.51
C THR A 11 2.37 10.19 10.46
N ASP A 12 1.87 9.00 10.10
CA ASP A 12 0.47 8.73 9.78
C ASP A 12 -0.09 9.65 8.66
N GLU A 13 0.80 10.25 7.86
CA GLU A 13 0.39 11.09 6.74
C GLU A 13 -0.17 10.23 5.61
N THR A 14 -1.39 10.54 5.15
CA THR A 14 -2.02 9.86 4.02
C THR A 14 -1.55 10.45 2.70
N PHE A 15 -1.02 9.63 1.81
CA PHE A 15 -0.55 10.03 0.48
C PHE A 15 -1.59 9.77 -0.61
N LEU A 16 -2.30 8.65 -0.51
CA LEU A 16 -3.37 8.27 -1.42
C LEU A 16 -4.40 7.43 -0.66
N SER A 17 -5.67 7.65 -0.94
CA SER A 17 -6.74 6.79 -0.43
C SER A 17 -7.84 6.62 -1.47
N GLY A 18 -8.53 5.50 -1.42
CA GLY A 18 -9.71 5.25 -2.24
C GLY A 18 -10.70 4.33 -1.55
N ARG A 19 -11.97 4.41 -1.96
CA ARG A 19 -13.08 3.67 -1.40
C ARG A 19 -13.95 3.11 -2.52
N ALA A 20 -14.85 2.20 -2.17
CA ALA A 20 -15.82 1.61 -3.08
C ALA A 20 -15.24 0.78 -4.23
N LEU A 21 -14.11 0.12 -3.97
CA LEU A 21 -13.40 -0.66 -4.97
C LEU A 21 -13.57 -2.16 -4.74
N SER A 22 -13.36 -2.95 -5.80
CA SER A 22 -12.98 -4.35 -5.63
C SER A 22 -11.59 -4.42 -5.01
N ARG A 23 -11.28 -5.54 -4.37
CA ARG A 23 -9.96 -5.78 -3.77
C ARG A 23 -8.82 -5.60 -4.78
N SER A 24 -8.98 -6.17 -5.98
CA SER A 24 -7.99 -6.07 -7.06
C SER A 24 -7.79 -4.63 -7.53
N GLN A 25 -8.86 -3.83 -7.62
CA GLN A 25 -8.76 -2.42 -8.01
C GLN A 25 -8.08 -1.57 -6.93
N ALA A 26 -8.36 -1.85 -5.65
CA ALA A 26 -7.69 -1.19 -4.53
C ALA A 26 -6.18 -1.48 -4.55
N TRP A 27 -5.81 -2.74 -4.75
CA TRP A 27 -4.41 -3.15 -4.91
C TRP A 27 -3.73 -2.49 -6.11
N GLU A 28 -4.34 -2.57 -7.30
CA GLU A 28 -3.78 -2.01 -8.54
C GLU A 28 -3.52 -0.51 -8.40
N LYS A 29 -4.48 0.24 -7.85
CA LYS A 29 -4.31 1.69 -7.63
C LYS A 29 -3.20 2.00 -6.64
N ALA A 30 -3.15 1.30 -5.52
CA ALA A 30 -2.14 1.52 -4.48
C ALA A 30 -0.72 1.17 -4.97
N SER A 31 -0.56 -0.03 -5.54
CA SER A 31 0.72 -0.51 -6.08
C SER A 31 1.21 0.36 -7.24
N PHE A 32 0.33 0.73 -8.18
CA PHE A 32 0.69 1.64 -9.27
C PHE A 32 1.17 2.99 -8.74
N PHE A 33 0.49 3.56 -7.74
CA PHE A 33 0.92 4.80 -7.11
C PHE A 33 2.31 4.66 -6.49
N ILE A 34 2.53 3.64 -5.65
CA ILE A 34 3.81 3.42 -4.97
C ILE A 34 4.96 3.24 -5.96
N LEU A 35 4.75 2.46 -7.02
CA LEU A 35 5.77 2.16 -8.03
C LEU A 35 6.13 3.33 -8.95
N ASN A 36 5.27 4.35 -9.05
CA ASN A 36 5.51 5.52 -9.91
C ASN A 36 5.86 6.79 -9.12
N ASP A 37 5.70 6.79 -7.80
CA ASP A 37 5.98 7.96 -6.98
C ASP A 37 7.51 8.20 -6.84
N PRO A 38 8.01 9.43 -7.05
CA PRO A 38 9.43 9.77 -6.91
C PRO A 38 10.06 9.37 -5.58
N ARG A 39 9.26 9.24 -4.51
CA ARG A 39 9.74 8.83 -3.19
C ARG A 39 10.23 7.39 -3.14
N TRP A 40 9.68 6.50 -3.98
CA TRP A 40 9.90 5.05 -3.85
C TRP A 40 10.21 4.33 -5.15
N LYS A 41 9.89 4.89 -6.32
CA LYS A 41 10.12 4.26 -7.63
C LYS A 41 11.57 3.80 -7.87
N GLU A 42 12.52 4.48 -7.23
CA GLU A 42 13.96 4.18 -7.30
C GLU A 42 14.49 3.43 -6.07
N SER A 43 13.61 3.07 -5.12
CA SER A 43 13.95 2.30 -3.93
C SER A 43 13.78 0.79 -4.21
N PRO A 44 14.86 0.03 -4.43
CA PRO A 44 14.75 -1.37 -4.86
C PRO A 44 14.05 -2.24 -3.81
N GLY A 45 14.19 -1.89 -2.52
CA GLY A 45 13.51 -2.59 -1.42
C GLY A 45 12.00 -2.44 -1.48
N VAL A 46 11.49 -1.20 -1.66
CA VAL A 46 10.05 -0.96 -1.77
C VAL A 46 9.48 -1.67 -3.00
N VAL A 47 10.16 -1.56 -4.15
CA VAL A 47 9.74 -2.23 -5.38
C VAL A 47 9.68 -3.75 -5.21
N SER A 48 10.70 -4.36 -4.61
CA SER A 48 10.71 -5.81 -4.34
C SER A 48 9.56 -6.20 -3.43
N ASN A 49 9.35 -5.47 -2.32
CA ASN A 49 8.31 -5.79 -1.35
C ASN A 49 6.90 -5.72 -1.97
N VAL A 50 6.64 -4.74 -2.85
CA VAL A 50 5.35 -4.65 -3.57
C VAL A 50 5.15 -5.85 -4.50
N VAL A 51 6.21 -6.27 -5.21
CA VAL A 51 6.16 -7.44 -6.11
C VAL A 51 5.99 -8.74 -5.32
N ASP A 52 6.67 -8.88 -4.18
CA ASP A 52 6.62 -10.07 -3.34
C ASP A 52 5.24 -10.19 -2.67
N ALA A 53 4.68 -9.10 -2.16
CA ALA A 53 3.32 -9.08 -1.62
C ALA A 53 2.28 -9.51 -2.66
N TYR A 54 2.47 -9.15 -3.94
CA TYR A 54 1.62 -9.63 -5.03
C TYR A 54 1.76 -11.14 -5.24
N LYS A 55 2.99 -11.66 -5.33
CA LYS A 55 3.25 -13.09 -5.56
C LYS A 55 2.74 -13.97 -4.41
N ASN A 56 2.96 -13.54 -3.18
CA ASN A 56 2.55 -14.26 -1.98
C ASN A 56 1.05 -14.12 -1.69
N SER A 57 0.32 -13.34 -2.49
CA SER A 57 -1.09 -13.04 -2.25
C SER A 57 -1.33 -12.43 -0.86
N GLU A 58 -0.35 -11.73 -0.30
CA GLU A 58 -0.42 -11.12 1.04
C GLU A 58 -1.51 -10.06 1.08
N TYR A 59 -1.70 -9.35 -0.03
CA TYR A 59 -2.80 -8.41 -0.22
C TYR A 59 -4.19 -9.07 -0.22
N LEU A 60 -4.34 -10.41 -0.13
CA LEU A 60 -5.62 -11.14 -0.03
C LEU A 60 -6.11 -11.38 1.40
N GLN A 61 -5.27 -11.26 2.43
CA GLN A 61 -5.69 -11.27 3.84
C GLN A 61 -5.82 -9.82 4.33
N TYR A 62 -6.70 -9.49 5.28
CA TYR A 62 -6.80 -8.13 5.83
C TYR A 62 -5.42 -7.68 6.30
N SER A 63 -4.79 -6.73 5.61
CA SER A 63 -3.36 -6.49 5.78
C SER A 63 -3.02 -5.03 5.67
N THR A 64 -2.37 -4.55 6.72
CA THR A 64 -1.38 -3.50 6.59
C THR A 64 -0.14 -4.14 5.99
N LEU A 65 0.24 -3.70 4.80
CA LEU A 65 1.46 -4.12 4.13
C LEU A 65 2.49 -3.00 4.30
N ASP A 66 3.54 -3.26 5.07
CA ASP A 66 4.66 -2.34 5.21
C ASP A 66 5.69 -2.63 4.12
N PHE A 67 5.91 -1.66 3.23
CA PHE A 67 6.88 -1.77 2.16
C PHE A 67 8.17 -1.00 2.46
N GLY A 68 8.24 -0.30 3.60
CA GLY A 68 9.23 0.74 3.89
C GLY A 68 10.49 0.28 4.64
N TYR A 69 11.63 0.72 4.13
CA TYR A 69 12.99 0.48 4.66
C TYR A 69 13.39 1.50 5.75
N PHE A 70 14.10 1.03 6.79
CA PHE A 70 14.61 1.86 7.89
C PHE A 70 16.01 2.41 7.56
N GLY A 71 16.10 3.69 7.20
CA GLY A 71 17.39 4.38 7.00
C GLY A 71 17.27 5.90 7.17
N PRO A 72 18.36 6.63 7.48
CA PRO A 72 18.32 8.08 7.59
C PRO A 72 17.88 8.73 6.27
N GLY A 73 16.79 9.50 6.30
CA GLY A 73 16.23 10.17 5.12
C GLY A 73 15.32 9.31 4.23
N SER A 74 15.07 8.04 4.60
CA SER A 74 14.04 7.24 3.91
C SER A 74 12.65 7.73 4.27
N GLN A 75 11.72 7.64 3.32
CA GLN A 75 10.29 7.85 3.56
C GLN A 75 9.63 6.46 3.52
N PRO A 76 9.34 5.81 4.66
CA PRO A 76 8.68 4.51 4.65
C PRO A 76 7.24 4.65 4.12
N VAL A 77 6.69 3.54 3.62
CA VAL A 77 5.35 3.51 3.06
C VAL A 77 4.65 2.22 3.43
N ALA A 78 3.42 2.37 3.89
CA ALA A 78 2.53 1.27 4.20
C ALA A 78 1.22 1.40 3.40
N LEU A 79 0.58 0.25 3.17
CA LEU A 79 -0.72 0.14 2.54
C LEU A 79 -1.68 -0.58 3.47
N ASP A 80 -2.74 0.10 3.89
CA ASP A 80 -3.89 -0.56 4.48
C ASP A 80 -4.88 -0.93 3.37
N LEU A 81 -5.34 -2.17 3.37
CA LEU A 81 -6.41 -2.64 2.49
C LEU A 81 -7.49 -3.31 3.33
N VAL A 82 -8.60 -2.61 3.52
CA VAL A 82 -9.64 -2.95 4.49
C VAL A 82 -10.93 -3.30 3.76
N GLU A 83 -11.50 -4.47 4.09
CA GLU A 83 -12.86 -4.77 3.67
C GLU A 83 -13.83 -3.97 4.52
N ILE A 84 -14.63 -3.15 3.85
CA ILE A 84 -15.82 -2.55 4.44
C ILE A 84 -17.00 -3.47 4.14
N SER A 85 -17.50 -4.09 5.21
CA SER A 85 -18.84 -4.65 5.25
C SER A 85 -19.84 -3.51 5.08
N SER A 86 -20.80 -3.69 4.17
CA SER A 86 -21.94 -2.78 4.07
C SER A 86 -22.70 -2.89 5.39
N THR A 87 -22.42 -1.99 6.33
CA THR A 87 -23.26 -1.84 7.52
C THR A 87 -24.58 -1.30 7.02
N ASN A 88 -25.58 -2.19 6.97
CA ASN A 88 -27.00 -1.85 6.84
C ASN A 88 -27.41 -0.83 7.90
#